data_AF-A0A6M1E4B0-F1
#
_entry.id   AF-A0A6M1E4B0-F1
#
_cell.length_a   1.000
_cell.length_b   1.000
_cell.length_c   1.000
_cell.angle_alpha   90.00
_cell.angle_beta   90.00
_cell.angle_gamma   90.00
#
_symmetry.space_group_name_H-M   'P 1'
#
loop_
_entity.id
_entity.type
_entity.pdbx_description
1 polymer ?
#
loop_
_entity_poly.entity_id
_entity_poly.type
_entity_poly.pdbx_seq_one_letter_code
_entity_poly.pdbx_strand_id
1 'polypeptide(L)'
;MEINDVKISRKKPIFPVGAGLSKYLKLYQRDAKLPITYFDLLNFQETIPVIDKFGNDTFWETPLYPPYLQDQLYEGLKVIYAKLKASGNTRIVEHKIIDRIEYCAFGNTRPFRIRIINRLNDVYDYFYIKQADASRIYGLELEEILSPNQVNYIYDNDTLVEEHIVGIPGDVFSQVRMFTPDYNQTRIAKEFVKFNERCIISLLGDMRAYNFVMQITPDFDDFQFRIRAIDFDQQFYEGNPKVYMPQFFKENYSYVKLCMEHLNEKTVLQYQQEERSSIVHRVRSERHRIKDLRDASQTQQLSSIENIQQLREGYAEYYQNEAYYRCKSMTDIVELNVKNVIRQVQI
;
A
#
# COMPACT_ATOMS: atom_id res chain seq x y z
N MET A 1 -12.20 -2.39 28.62
CA MET A 1 -12.28 -1.15 27.83
C MET A 1 -13.01 -1.50 26.54
N GLU A 2 -14.15 -0.87 26.26
CA GLU A 2 -14.77 -1.01 24.94
C GLU A 2 -13.83 -0.39 23.91
N ILE A 3 -13.36 -1.20 22.96
CA ILE A 3 -12.52 -0.74 21.86
C ILE A 3 -13.46 -0.06 20.86
N ASN A 4 -13.39 1.27 20.77
CA ASN A 4 -14.10 2.03 19.75
C ASN A 4 -13.44 1.77 18.38
N ASP A 5 -13.96 0.77 17.66
CA ASP A 5 -13.48 0.34 16.34
C ASP A 5 -13.86 1.34 15.24
N VAL A 6 -12.86 1.73 14.43
CA VAL A 6 -13.09 2.56 13.24
C VAL A 6 -13.68 1.70 12.13
N LYS A 7 -14.89 2.05 11.68
CA LYS A 7 -15.61 1.34 10.61
C LYS A 7 -15.67 2.17 9.33
N ILE A 8 -15.40 1.53 8.21
CA ILE A 8 -15.60 2.07 6.87
C ILE A 8 -16.97 1.58 6.40
N SER A 9 -17.87 2.53 6.12
CA SER A 9 -19.28 2.21 5.86
C SER A 9 -19.61 2.07 4.37
N ARG A 10 -18.77 2.63 3.48
CA ARG A 10 -19.02 2.69 2.04
C ARG A 10 -17.80 2.25 1.25
N LYS A 11 -18.06 1.56 0.14
CA LYS A 11 -17.05 1.22 -0.85
C LYS A 11 -16.62 2.49 -1.59
N LYS A 12 -15.31 2.70 -1.74
CA LYS A 12 -14.75 3.84 -2.48
C LYS A 12 -15.02 3.66 -3.99
N PRO A 13 -15.49 4.69 -4.71
CA PRO A 13 -15.57 4.62 -6.17
C PRO A 13 -14.16 4.55 -6.79
N ILE A 14 -14.09 4.06 -8.03
CA ILE A 14 -12.84 4.05 -8.78
C ILE A 14 -12.64 5.44 -9.38
N PHE A 15 -11.49 6.06 -9.10
CA PHE A 15 -11.12 7.36 -9.65
C PHE A 15 -10.23 7.14 -10.88
N PRO A 16 -10.66 7.55 -12.09
CA PRO A 16 -9.85 7.39 -13.29
C PRO A 16 -8.57 8.21 -13.21
N VAL A 17 -7.50 7.81 -13.87
CA VAL A 17 -6.24 8.57 -13.87
C VAL A 17 -6.39 9.83 -14.74
N GLY A 18 -6.29 11.01 -14.11
CA GLY A 18 -6.37 12.29 -14.81
C GLY A 18 -5.13 12.61 -15.65
N ALA A 19 -5.23 13.60 -16.53
CA ALA A 19 -4.14 14.00 -17.44
C ALA A 19 -2.86 14.43 -16.70
N GLY A 20 -3.00 15.14 -15.57
CA GLY A 20 -1.87 15.54 -14.72
C GLY A 20 -1.10 14.34 -14.18
N LEU A 21 -1.81 13.37 -13.60
CA LEU A 21 -1.21 12.15 -13.07
C LEU A 21 -0.63 11.29 -14.20
N SER A 22 -1.30 11.16 -15.34
CA SER A 22 -0.74 10.44 -16.51
C SER A 22 0.59 11.03 -16.98
N LYS A 23 0.70 12.37 -17.03
CA LYS A 23 1.97 13.06 -17.37
C LYS A 23 3.05 12.81 -16.33
N TYR A 24 2.68 12.84 -15.04
CA TYR A 24 3.59 12.51 -13.95
C TYR A 24 4.13 11.08 -14.08
N LEU A 25 3.26 10.09 -14.31
CA LEU A 25 3.65 8.69 -14.44
C LEU A 25 4.63 8.48 -15.60
N LYS A 26 4.43 9.18 -16.72
CA LYS A 26 5.38 9.22 -17.85
C LYS A 26 6.74 9.79 -17.48
N LEU A 27 6.75 10.91 -16.76
CA LEU A 27 7.97 11.58 -16.34
C LEU A 27 8.83 10.67 -15.43
N TYR A 28 8.19 9.89 -14.56
CA TYR A 28 8.85 9.00 -13.61
C TYR A 28 8.94 7.53 -14.05
N GLN A 29 8.72 7.26 -15.34
CA GLN A 29 8.83 5.90 -15.93
C GLN A 29 7.96 4.85 -15.22
N ARG A 30 6.77 5.27 -14.77
CA ARG A 30 5.75 4.40 -14.16
C ARG A 30 4.73 3.89 -15.17
N ASP A 31 4.72 4.40 -16.40
CA ASP A 31 3.84 3.91 -17.46
C ASP A 31 4.58 3.01 -18.46
N ALA A 32 3.87 2.00 -18.98
CA ALA A 32 4.35 1.22 -20.10
C ALA A 32 3.19 0.52 -20.79
N LYS A 33 3.20 0.46 -22.13
CA LYS A 33 2.22 -0.32 -22.88
C LYS A 33 2.31 -1.82 -22.53
N LEU A 34 1.18 -2.40 -22.12
CA LEU A 34 1.03 -3.80 -21.75
C LEU A 34 0.45 -4.62 -22.91
N PRO A 35 0.77 -5.92 -23.00
CA PRO A 35 0.23 -6.81 -24.03
C PRO A 35 -1.20 -7.25 -23.77
N ILE A 36 -1.65 -7.19 -22.51
CA ILE A 36 -3.00 -7.48 -22.06
C ILE A 36 -3.39 -6.50 -20.95
N THR A 37 -4.68 -6.31 -20.77
CA THR A 37 -5.28 -5.38 -19.81
C THR A 37 -6.00 -6.13 -18.69
N TYR A 38 -6.39 -5.39 -17.65
CA TYR A 38 -7.28 -5.90 -16.61
C TYR A 38 -8.59 -6.49 -17.19
N PHE A 39 -9.16 -5.85 -18.22
CA PHE A 39 -10.43 -6.28 -18.82
C PHE A 39 -10.29 -7.55 -19.66
N ASP A 40 -9.10 -7.81 -20.22
CA ASP A 40 -8.85 -9.07 -20.92
C ASP A 40 -8.95 -10.28 -19.97
N LEU A 41 -8.50 -10.11 -18.72
CA LEU A 41 -8.57 -11.13 -17.66
C LEU A 41 -9.99 -11.36 -17.13
N LEU A 42 -10.95 -10.46 -17.38
CA LEU A 42 -12.35 -10.66 -16.97
C LEU A 42 -13.14 -11.59 -17.91
N ASN A 43 -12.56 -12.01 -19.04
CA ASN A 43 -13.24 -12.86 -20.03
C ASN A 43 -13.24 -14.36 -19.67
N PHE A 44 -13.45 -14.70 -18.39
CA PHE A 44 -13.72 -16.07 -17.93
C PHE A 44 -15.24 -16.32 -17.86
N GLN A 45 -15.64 -17.59 -17.89
CA GLN A 45 -17.06 -17.97 -17.80
C GLN A 45 -17.46 -18.39 -16.39
N GLU A 46 -16.56 -19.07 -15.70
CA GLU A 46 -16.80 -19.66 -14.38
C GLU A 46 -15.57 -19.47 -13.49
N THR A 47 -15.74 -19.61 -12.19
CA THR A 47 -14.65 -19.59 -11.21
C THR A 47 -14.76 -20.78 -10.27
N ILE A 48 -13.62 -21.22 -9.71
CA ILE A 48 -13.57 -22.28 -8.69
C ILE A 48 -12.94 -21.71 -7.42
N PRO A 49 -13.55 -21.85 -6.23
CA PRO A 49 -12.96 -21.39 -4.98
C PRO A 49 -11.58 -21.98 -4.71
N VAL A 50 -10.63 -21.14 -4.29
CA VAL A 50 -9.31 -21.56 -3.85
C VAL A 50 -9.38 -21.87 -2.35
N ILE A 51 -9.15 -23.13 -2.02
CA ILE A 51 -9.15 -23.63 -0.64
C ILE A 51 -7.71 -23.74 -0.14
N ASP A 52 -7.45 -23.32 1.10
CA ASP A 52 -6.14 -23.45 1.73
C ASP A 52 -5.82 -24.90 2.11
N LYS A 53 -4.58 -25.14 2.55
CA LYS A 53 -4.12 -26.48 2.98
C LYS A 53 -4.88 -27.06 4.20
N PHE A 54 -5.66 -26.25 4.89
CA PHE A 54 -6.44 -26.62 6.07
C PHE A 54 -7.94 -26.77 5.75
N GLY A 55 -8.34 -26.59 4.49
CA GLY A 55 -9.74 -26.70 4.06
C GLY A 55 -10.54 -25.41 4.18
N ASN A 56 -9.91 -24.27 4.51
CA ASN A 56 -10.61 -22.98 4.63
C ASN A 56 -10.68 -22.26 3.29
N ASP A 57 -11.78 -21.53 3.08
CA ASP A 57 -11.93 -20.62 1.94
C ASP A 57 -10.92 -19.46 2.04
N THR A 58 -10.19 -19.21 0.96
CA THR A 58 -9.23 -18.09 0.89
C THR A 58 -9.84 -16.78 0.39
N PHE A 59 -11.11 -16.81 -0.03
CA PHE A 59 -11.83 -15.73 -0.74
C PHE A 59 -11.23 -15.36 -2.11
N TRP A 60 -10.30 -16.17 -2.60
CA TRP A 60 -9.78 -16.12 -3.97
C TRP A 60 -10.44 -17.23 -4.79
N GLU A 61 -10.63 -16.99 -6.07
CA GLU A 61 -11.22 -17.94 -7.01
C GLU A 61 -10.32 -18.12 -8.22
N THR A 62 -10.21 -19.33 -8.76
CA THR A 62 -9.50 -19.60 -10.02
C THR A 62 -10.46 -19.40 -11.19
N PRO A 63 -10.28 -18.36 -12.03
CA PRO A 63 -11.09 -18.18 -13.23
C PRO A 63 -10.81 -19.26 -14.27
N LEU A 64 -11.87 -19.75 -14.92
CA LEU A 64 -11.81 -20.73 -16.00
C LEU A 64 -11.91 -20.04 -17.35
N TYR A 65 -10.79 -20.00 -18.07
CA TYR A 65 -10.69 -19.43 -19.41
C TYR A 65 -10.86 -20.50 -20.49
N PRO A 66 -11.45 -20.16 -21.65
CA PRO A 66 -11.37 -21.01 -22.83
C PRO A 66 -9.90 -21.25 -23.23
N PRO A 67 -9.51 -22.45 -23.71
CA PRO A 67 -8.12 -22.78 -24.03
C PRO A 67 -7.43 -21.80 -24.98
N TYR A 68 -8.15 -21.32 -26.01
CA TYR A 68 -7.61 -20.36 -26.98
C TYR A 68 -7.25 -19.00 -26.36
N LEU A 69 -7.94 -18.60 -25.30
CA LEU A 69 -7.69 -17.35 -24.58
C LEU A 69 -6.59 -17.54 -23.53
N GLN A 70 -6.55 -18.71 -22.89
CA GLN A 70 -5.61 -19.00 -21.82
C GLN A 70 -4.15 -18.86 -22.28
N ASP A 71 -3.78 -19.42 -23.43
CA ASP A 71 -2.41 -19.31 -23.96
C ASP A 71 -2.01 -17.85 -24.23
N GLN A 72 -2.92 -17.07 -24.81
CA GLN A 72 -2.71 -15.64 -25.07
C GLN A 72 -2.52 -14.86 -23.77
N LEU A 73 -3.35 -15.11 -22.76
CA LEU A 73 -3.23 -14.48 -21.44
C LEU A 73 -1.91 -14.85 -20.78
N TYR A 74 -1.53 -16.12 -20.81
CA TYR A 74 -0.32 -16.61 -20.13
C TYR A 74 0.96 -16.00 -20.74
N GLU A 75 1.06 -15.91 -22.05
CA GLU A 75 2.17 -15.24 -22.71
C GLU A 75 2.16 -13.72 -22.45
N GLY A 76 0.98 -13.09 -22.47
CA GLY A 76 0.83 -11.68 -22.08
C GLY A 76 1.32 -11.41 -20.65
N LEU A 77 0.92 -12.24 -19.69
CA LEU A 77 1.32 -12.16 -18.29
C LEU A 77 2.82 -12.35 -18.09
N LYS A 78 3.47 -13.26 -18.84
CA LYS A 78 4.93 -13.41 -18.82
C LYS A 78 5.64 -12.14 -19.29
N VAL A 79 5.15 -11.51 -20.36
CA VAL A 79 5.69 -10.24 -20.87
C VAL A 79 5.46 -9.11 -19.87
N ILE A 80 4.30 -9.05 -19.21
CA ILE A 80 4.01 -8.10 -18.12
C ILE A 80 5.03 -8.28 -16.98
N TYR A 81 5.25 -9.51 -16.52
CA TYR A 81 6.23 -9.79 -15.48
C TYR A 81 7.65 -9.38 -15.89
N ALA A 82 8.05 -9.64 -17.15
CA ALA A 82 9.34 -9.20 -17.67
C ALA A 82 9.49 -7.66 -17.69
N LYS A 83 8.41 -6.94 -18.03
CA LYS A 83 8.36 -5.47 -17.92
C LYS A 83 8.54 -5.01 -16.47
N LEU A 84 7.81 -5.64 -15.54
CA LEU A 84 7.83 -5.30 -14.11
C LEU A 84 9.21 -5.54 -13.47
N LYS A 85 9.86 -6.67 -13.77
CA LYS A 85 11.10 -7.09 -13.08
C LYS A 85 12.39 -6.73 -13.80
N ALA A 86 12.37 -6.56 -15.12
CA ALA A 86 13.58 -6.45 -15.92
C ALA A 86 13.43 -5.47 -17.09
N SER A 87 12.60 -4.43 -16.94
CA SER A 87 12.40 -3.37 -17.95
C SER A 87 12.08 -3.92 -19.35
N GLY A 88 11.40 -5.07 -19.41
CA GLY A 88 10.94 -5.70 -20.65
C GLY A 88 11.91 -6.72 -21.26
N ASN A 89 13.03 -7.05 -20.60
CA ASN A 89 13.92 -8.11 -21.07
C ASN A 89 13.26 -9.48 -20.91
N THR A 90 12.68 -10.00 -21.99
CA THR A 90 11.96 -11.29 -21.98
C THR A 90 12.86 -12.50 -21.76
N ARG A 91 14.19 -12.37 -21.89
CA ARG A 91 15.12 -13.48 -21.61
C ARG A 91 15.00 -14.01 -20.17
N ILE A 92 14.65 -13.13 -19.21
CA ILE A 92 14.52 -13.51 -17.80
C ILE A 92 13.27 -14.36 -17.51
N VAL A 93 12.33 -14.46 -18.46
CA VAL A 93 11.10 -15.25 -18.33
C VAL A 93 11.07 -16.47 -19.26
N GLU A 94 12.15 -16.77 -19.99
CA GLU A 94 12.22 -17.92 -20.91
C GLU A 94 11.89 -19.25 -20.21
N HIS A 95 12.38 -19.42 -18.99
CA HIS A 95 12.14 -20.61 -18.18
C HIS A 95 11.01 -20.43 -17.15
N LYS A 96 10.32 -19.28 -17.15
CA LYS A 96 9.21 -19.01 -16.24
C LYS A 96 7.88 -19.26 -16.92
N ILE A 97 6.92 -19.79 -16.15
CA ILE A 97 5.54 -19.99 -16.61
C ILE A 97 4.53 -19.47 -15.60
N ILE A 98 3.38 -19.03 -16.11
CA ILE A 98 2.23 -18.74 -15.27
C ILE A 98 1.70 -20.07 -14.74
N ASP A 99 1.75 -20.22 -13.42
CA ASP A 99 1.26 -21.39 -12.71
C ASP A 99 -0.23 -21.24 -12.42
N ARG A 100 -0.63 -20.04 -11.98
CA ARG A 100 -2.00 -19.78 -11.57
C ARG A 100 -2.39 -18.32 -11.74
N ILE A 101 -3.65 -18.12 -12.11
CA ILE A 101 -4.37 -16.85 -12.02
C ILE A 101 -5.43 -17.02 -10.94
N GLU A 102 -5.51 -16.08 -10.00
CA GLU A 102 -6.53 -16.07 -8.95
C GLU A 102 -7.21 -14.71 -8.94
N TYR A 103 -8.54 -14.70 -8.85
CA TYR A 103 -9.41 -13.53 -8.89
C TYR A 103 -10.06 -13.32 -7.52
N CYS A 104 -10.01 -12.10 -7.01
CA CYS A 104 -10.68 -11.75 -5.75
C CYS A 104 -11.97 -10.98 -6.05
N ALA A 105 -13.12 -11.65 -5.95
CA ALA A 105 -14.43 -11.04 -6.22
C ALA A 105 -14.82 -9.94 -5.21
N PHE A 106 -14.27 -9.99 -3.99
CA PHE A 106 -14.62 -9.10 -2.88
C PHE A 106 -13.82 -7.79 -2.85
N GLY A 107 -12.62 -7.76 -3.41
CA GLY A 107 -11.73 -6.59 -3.37
C GLY A 107 -12.32 -5.35 -4.05
N ASN A 108 -11.80 -4.15 -3.73
CA ASN A 108 -12.38 -2.91 -4.25
C ASN A 108 -12.37 -2.87 -5.78
N THR A 109 -11.18 -3.11 -6.33
CA THR A 109 -10.87 -3.19 -7.77
C THR A 109 -10.96 -4.61 -8.33
N ARG A 110 -11.48 -5.56 -7.55
CA ARG A 110 -11.53 -7.01 -7.85
C ARG A 110 -10.23 -7.51 -8.50
N PRO A 111 -9.12 -7.51 -7.75
CA PRO A 111 -7.78 -7.72 -8.30
C PRO A 111 -7.55 -9.18 -8.71
N PHE A 112 -6.62 -9.37 -9.65
CA PHE A 112 -6.03 -10.66 -9.98
C PHE A 112 -4.68 -10.81 -9.29
N ARG A 113 -4.43 -11.97 -8.69
CA ARG A 113 -3.12 -12.41 -8.21
C ARG A 113 -2.57 -13.44 -9.19
N ILE A 114 -1.38 -13.21 -9.70
CA ILE A 114 -0.74 -14.06 -10.69
C ILE A 114 0.46 -14.72 -10.03
N ARG A 115 0.48 -16.06 -10.06
CA ARG A 115 1.62 -16.86 -9.62
C ARG A 115 2.45 -17.27 -10.83
N ILE A 116 3.73 -16.94 -10.81
CA ILE A 116 4.69 -17.30 -11.85
C ILE A 116 5.79 -18.14 -11.24
N ILE A 117 6.09 -19.31 -11.81
CA ILE A 117 7.11 -20.23 -11.33
C ILE A 117 8.26 -20.34 -12.33
N ASN A 118 9.47 -20.58 -11.83
CA ASN A 118 10.62 -20.93 -12.64
C ASN A 118 10.73 -22.47 -12.74
N ARG A 119 10.64 -23.01 -13.96
CA ARG A 119 10.70 -24.46 -14.22
C ARG A 119 12.03 -25.11 -13.83
N LEU A 120 13.10 -24.33 -13.67
CA LEU A 120 14.43 -24.85 -13.37
C LEU A 120 14.65 -25.15 -11.89
N ASN A 121 13.93 -24.46 -10.98
CA ASN A 121 14.19 -24.53 -9.55
C ASN A 121 12.92 -24.40 -8.67
N ASP A 122 11.74 -24.40 -9.27
CA ASP A 122 10.43 -24.27 -8.62
C ASP A 122 10.26 -23.03 -7.73
N VAL A 123 11.14 -22.03 -7.87
CA VAL A 123 10.99 -20.73 -7.20
C VAL A 123 9.86 -19.97 -7.87
N TYR A 124 8.95 -19.44 -7.05
CA TYR A 124 7.79 -18.70 -7.50
C TYR A 124 7.82 -17.25 -7.05
N ASP A 125 7.17 -16.40 -7.83
CA ASP A 125 6.87 -15.02 -7.49
C ASP A 125 5.37 -14.76 -7.66
N TYR A 126 4.92 -13.67 -7.06
CA TYR A 126 3.58 -13.13 -7.28
C TYR A 126 3.65 -11.71 -7.82
N PHE A 127 2.65 -11.34 -8.60
CA PHE A 127 2.32 -9.97 -8.95
C PHE A 127 0.80 -9.84 -9.09
N TYR A 128 0.31 -8.62 -9.09
CA TYR A 128 -1.12 -8.33 -9.11
C TYR A 128 -1.49 -7.50 -10.32
N ILE A 129 -2.66 -7.75 -10.87
CA ILE A 129 -3.27 -6.93 -11.91
C ILE A 129 -4.59 -6.39 -11.37
N LYS A 130 -4.74 -5.07 -11.39
CA LYS A 130 -5.89 -4.37 -10.85
C LYS A 130 -6.42 -3.39 -11.89
N GLN A 131 -7.69 -3.02 -11.74
CA GLN A 131 -8.20 -1.84 -12.42
C GLN A 131 -7.46 -0.61 -11.89
N ALA A 132 -6.99 0.25 -12.81
CA ALA A 132 -6.28 1.45 -12.43
C ALA A 132 -7.19 2.41 -11.66
N ASP A 133 -6.64 2.95 -10.58
CA ASP A 133 -7.31 3.90 -9.70
C ASP A 133 -6.30 4.96 -9.25
N ALA A 134 -6.62 6.22 -9.52
CA ALA A 134 -5.73 7.34 -9.25
C ALA A 134 -5.41 7.44 -7.74
N SER A 135 -6.41 7.24 -6.88
CA SER A 135 -6.24 7.29 -5.43
C SER A 135 -5.21 6.26 -4.96
N ARG A 136 -5.30 5.01 -5.44
CA ARG A 136 -4.30 3.95 -5.18
C ARG A 136 -2.90 4.35 -5.66
N ILE A 137 -2.79 4.90 -6.87
CA ILE A 137 -1.50 5.34 -7.45
C ILE A 137 -0.86 6.44 -6.60
N TYR A 138 -1.63 7.41 -6.11
CA TYR A 138 -1.09 8.41 -5.19
C TYR A 138 -0.55 7.79 -3.90
N GLY A 139 -1.20 6.75 -3.38
CA GLY A 139 -0.72 6.03 -2.20
C GLY A 139 0.60 5.31 -2.45
N LEU A 140 0.72 4.65 -3.60
CA LEU A 140 1.97 4.03 -4.05
C LEU A 140 3.09 5.07 -4.19
N GLU A 141 2.82 6.20 -4.84
CA GLU A 141 3.82 7.25 -5.01
C GLU A 141 4.21 7.93 -3.69
N LEU A 142 3.27 8.13 -2.77
CA LEU A 142 3.60 8.63 -1.45
C LEU A 142 4.43 7.63 -0.64
N GLU A 143 4.14 6.34 -0.71
CA GLU A 143 4.96 5.32 -0.04
C GLU A 143 6.37 5.28 -0.66
N GLU A 144 6.50 5.34 -1.99
CA GLU A 144 7.81 5.43 -2.67
C GLU A 144 8.64 6.62 -2.17
N ILE A 145 8.00 7.77 -2.02
CA ILE A 145 8.69 9.03 -1.76
C ILE A 145 8.95 9.24 -0.27
N LEU A 146 7.94 9.06 0.58
CA LEU A 146 7.98 9.42 2.00
C LEU A 146 8.49 8.27 2.89
N SER A 147 8.51 7.05 2.38
CA SER A 147 8.88 5.87 3.14
C SER A 147 10.23 5.28 2.69
N PRO A 148 10.87 4.43 3.52
CA PRO A 148 12.00 3.58 3.11
C PRO A 148 11.62 2.42 2.20
N ASN A 149 10.34 2.22 1.94
CA ASN A 149 9.81 1.09 1.19
C ASN A 149 9.65 1.48 -0.27
N GLN A 150 10.46 0.86 -1.13
CA GLN A 150 10.28 0.98 -2.58
C GLN A 150 9.05 0.21 -3.03
N VAL A 151 8.24 0.81 -3.89
CA VAL A 151 7.11 0.16 -4.55
C VAL A 151 7.36 0.08 -6.05
N ASN A 152 7.13 -1.09 -6.61
CA ASN A 152 7.29 -1.35 -8.03
C ASN A 152 5.93 -1.68 -8.65
N TYR A 153 5.55 -0.90 -9.65
CA TYR A 153 4.30 -1.04 -10.35
C TYR A 153 4.41 -0.44 -11.75
N ILE A 154 3.50 -0.84 -12.63
CA ILE A 154 3.35 -0.32 -13.99
C ILE A 154 1.90 0.07 -14.22
N TYR A 155 1.71 1.23 -14.81
CA TYR A 155 0.42 1.75 -15.24
C TYR A 155 0.26 1.68 -16.77
N ASP A 156 -0.90 1.25 -17.24
CA ASP A 156 -1.32 1.37 -18.64
C ASP A 156 -2.83 1.61 -18.73
N ASN A 157 -3.21 2.88 -18.91
CA ASN A 157 -4.59 3.34 -19.03
C ASN A 157 -5.47 2.80 -17.86
N ASP A 158 -6.31 1.80 -18.10
CA ASP A 158 -7.20 1.25 -17.08
C ASP A 158 -6.60 0.06 -16.31
N THR A 159 -5.32 -0.26 -16.54
CA THR A 159 -4.63 -1.40 -15.91
C THR A 159 -3.49 -0.93 -15.02
N LEU A 160 -3.46 -1.47 -13.80
CA LEU A 160 -2.37 -1.29 -12.85
C LEU A 160 -1.76 -2.67 -12.54
N VAL A 161 -0.46 -2.81 -12.72
CA VAL A 161 0.30 -4.02 -12.39
C VAL A 161 1.19 -3.72 -11.21
N GLU A 162 1.09 -4.49 -10.13
CA GLU A 162 1.87 -4.26 -8.90
C GLU A 162 2.72 -5.47 -8.56
N GLU A 163 3.95 -5.22 -8.15
CA GLU A 163 4.81 -6.25 -7.59
C GLU A 163 4.30 -6.67 -6.21
N HIS A 164 4.38 -7.98 -5.92
CA HIS A 164 4.09 -8.47 -4.59
C HIS A 164 5.08 -7.95 -3.54
N ILE A 165 4.56 -7.33 -2.49
CA ILE A 165 5.35 -6.89 -1.34
C ILE A 165 5.48 -8.06 -0.36
N VAL A 166 6.69 -8.61 -0.27
CA VAL A 166 7.00 -9.76 0.58
C VAL A 166 7.02 -9.36 2.06
N GLY A 167 6.35 -10.16 2.88
CA GLY A 167 6.43 -10.11 4.34
C GLY A 167 5.36 -11.00 4.98
N ILE A 168 5.38 -11.10 6.31
CA ILE A 168 4.35 -11.83 7.06
C ILE A 168 3.16 -10.88 7.26
N PRO A 169 1.92 -11.21 6.84
CA PRO A 169 0.75 -10.39 7.12
C PRO A 169 0.68 -9.99 8.60
N GLY A 170 0.37 -8.73 8.89
CA GLY A 170 0.45 -8.19 10.25
C GLY A 170 -0.49 -8.90 11.23
N ASP A 171 -1.65 -9.37 10.79
CA ASP A 171 -2.56 -10.19 11.58
C ASP A 171 -1.91 -11.54 11.95
N VAL A 172 -1.36 -12.24 10.96
CA VAL A 172 -0.64 -13.51 11.14
C VAL A 172 0.60 -13.34 12.02
N PHE A 173 1.37 -12.26 11.82
CA PHE A 173 2.54 -11.97 12.64
C PHE A 173 2.14 -11.80 14.11
N SER A 174 1.08 -11.03 14.37
CA SER A 174 0.61 -10.77 15.73
C SER A 174 0.13 -12.02 16.47
N GLN A 175 -0.43 -12.98 15.74
CA GLN A 175 -0.96 -14.22 16.32
C GLN A 175 0.11 -15.30 16.52
N VAL A 176 1.07 -15.41 15.60
CA VAL A 176 1.94 -16.60 15.49
C VAL A 176 3.41 -16.30 15.81
N ARG A 177 3.89 -15.07 15.57
CA ARG A 177 5.33 -14.77 15.56
C ARG A 177 5.74 -13.66 16.52
N MET A 178 4.84 -12.74 16.86
CA MET A 178 5.13 -11.56 17.67
C MET A 178 5.87 -11.96 18.96
N PHE A 179 5.37 -12.95 19.70
CA PHE A 179 5.94 -13.42 20.97
C PHE A 179 6.99 -14.54 20.83
N THR A 180 7.69 -14.61 19.71
CA THR A 180 8.84 -15.54 19.56
C THR A 180 9.91 -15.17 20.59
N PRO A 181 10.52 -16.15 21.32
CA PRO A 181 11.48 -15.86 22.39
C PRO A 181 12.67 -14.98 21.96
N ASP A 182 13.14 -15.12 20.73
CA ASP A 182 14.29 -14.38 20.20
C ASP A 182 13.94 -12.96 19.71
N TYR A 183 12.66 -12.59 19.69
CA TYR A 183 12.22 -11.30 19.13
C TYR A 183 12.13 -10.22 20.21
N ASN A 184 12.81 -9.11 19.93
CA ASN A 184 12.76 -7.94 20.78
C ASN A 184 11.44 -7.17 20.60
N GLN A 185 10.54 -7.31 21.57
CA GLN A 185 9.23 -6.66 21.56
C GLN A 185 9.31 -5.13 21.51
N THR A 186 10.32 -4.54 22.15
CA THR A 186 10.54 -3.10 22.11
C THR A 186 10.85 -2.62 20.70
N ARG A 187 11.54 -3.43 19.87
CA ARG A 187 11.80 -3.10 18.46
C ARG A 187 10.54 -3.21 17.60
N ILE A 188 9.68 -4.21 17.85
CA ILE A 188 8.38 -4.34 17.17
C ILE A 188 7.48 -3.14 17.52
N ALA A 189 7.39 -2.79 18.81
CA ALA A 189 6.62 -1.63 19.28
C ALA A 189 7.17 -0.32 18.69
N LYS A 190 8.50 -0.15 18.66
CA LYS A 190 9.16 0.99 18.00
C LYS A 190 8.72 1.11 16.54
N GLU A 191 8.75 0.02 15.78
CA GLU A 191 8.36 0.05 14.37
C GLU A 191 6.87 0.38 14.20
N PHE A 192 5.99 -0.10 15.07
CA PHE A 192 4.57 0.26 15.01
C PHE A 192 4.34 1.74 15.28
N VAL A 193 5.05 2.37 16.24
CA VAL A 193 4.98 3.82 16.46
C VAL A 193 5.40 4.61 15.22
N LYS A 194 6.50 4.20 14.57
CA LYS A 194 6.98 4.84 13.34
C LYS A 194 6.00 4.68 12.20
N PHE A 195 5.49 3.47 12.00
CA PHE A 195 4.49 3.19 10.99
C PHE A 195 3.23 4.03 11.18
N ASN A 196 2.78 4.16 12.42
CA ASN A 196 1.63 4.97 12.78
C ASN A 196 1.82 6.44 12.43
N GLU A 197 2.99 7.00 12.78
CA GLU A 197 3.35 8.38 12.45
C GLU A 197 3.37 8.61 10.93
N ARG A 198 3.96 7.68 10.17
CA ARG A 198 4.00 7.71 8.71
C ARG A 198 2.61 7.70 8.08
N CYS A 199 1.69 6.89 8.62
CA CYS A 199 0.31 6.81 8.13
C CYS A 199 -0.43 8.15 8.28
N ILE A 200 -0.28 8.79 9.44
CA ILE A 200 -0.89 10.09 9.72
C ILE A 200 -0.35 11.16 8.78
N ILE A 201 0.98 11.24 8.63
CA ILE A 201 1.61 12.27 7.79
C ILE A 201 1.21 12.10 6.31
N SER A 202 1.16 10.86 5.82
CA SER A 202 0.94 10.56 4.40
C SER A 202 -0.53 10.35 4.03
N LEU A 203 -1.45 10.43 5.01
CA LEU A 203 -2.83 9.96 4.88
C LEU A 203 -2.90 8.55 4.26
N LEU A 204 -1.99 7.68 4.69
CA LEU A 204 -1.96 6.30 4.24
C LEU A 204 -3.24 5.62 4.67
N GLY A 205 -3.92 4.92 3.75
CA GLY A 205 -5.29 4.38 3.91
C GLY A 205 -5.53 3.49 5.15
N ASP A 206 -6.56 2.65 5.12
CA ASP A 206 -6.96 1.88 6.30
C ASP A 206 -5.99 0.74 6.63
N MET A 207 -4.93 1.07 7.36
CA MET A 207 -3.84 0.16 7.71
C MET A 207 -4.21 -0.78 8.85
N ARG A 208 -5.20 -1.64 8.62
CA ARG A 208 -5.55 -2.80 9.45
C ARG A 208 -4.43 -3.84 9.35
N ALA A 209 -4.37 -4.76 10.31
CA ALA A 209 -3.28 -5.73 10.43
C ALA A 209 -3.10 -6.62 9.17
N TYR A 210 -4.17 -6.85 8.40
CA TYR A 210 -4.11 -7.59 7.13
C TYR A 210 -3.75 -6.72 5.90
N ASN A 211 -3.67 -5.39 6.04
CA ASN A 211 -3.33 -4.43 4.99
C ASN A 211 -1.86 -3.97 5.03
N PHE A 212 -1.06 -4.53 5.95
CA PHE A 212 0.39 -4.38 5.99
C PHE A 212 1.08 -5.71 6.28
N VAL A 213 2.37 -5.78 5.96
CA VAL A 213 3.22 -6.93 6.27
C VAL A 213 4.39 -6.53 7.16
N MET A 214 4.82 -7.47 8.01
CA MET A 214 6.03 -7.40 8.79
C MET A 214 7.19 -8.05 8.04
N GLN A 215 8.25 -7.29 7.79
CA GLN A 215 9.54 -7.79 7.34
C GLN A 215 10.49 -7.94 8.53
N ILE A 216 11.19 -9.07 8.57
CA ILE A 216 12.12 -9.41 9.63
C ILE A 216 13.48 -9.66 8.98
N THR A 217 14.47 -8.85 9.34
CA THR A 217 15.84 -8.97 8.83
C THR A 217 16.77 -9.31 10.00
N PRO A 218 17.40 -10.50 10.01
CA PRO A 218 18.44 -10.80 10.99
C PRO A 218 19.59 -9.80 10.87
N ASP A 219 20.08 -9.30 12.00
CA ASP A 219 21.26 -8.45 12.12
C ASP A 219 22.33 -9.18 12.95
N PHE A 220 23.49 -8.56 13.19
CA PHE A 220 24.61 -9.23 13.87
C PHE A 220 24.30 -9.66 15.31
N ASP A 221 23.40 -8.97 16.02
CA ASP A 221 23.07 -9.21 17.43
C ASP A 221 21.58 -9.40 17.75
N ASP A 222 20.68 -9.00 16.85
CA ASP A 222 19.22 -9.00 17.07
C ASP A 222 18.49 -8.96 15.70
N PHE A 223 17.16 -8.84 15.71
CA PHE A 223 16.35 -8.71 14.51
C PHE A 223 15.95 -7.24 14.26
N GLN A 224 15.88 -6.86 12.99
CA GLN A 224 15.23 -5.62 12.55
C GLN A 224 13.82 -5.92 12.05
N PHE A 225 12.86 -5.13 12.51
CA PHE A 225 11.46 -5.22 12.13
C PHE A 225 11.10 -4.02 11.28
N ARG A 226 10.36 -4.24 10.19
CA ARG A 226 9.86 -3.19 9.32
C ARG A 226 8.43 -3.48 8.88
N ILE A 227 7.54 -2.52 9.07
CA ILE A 227 6.17 -2.61 8.55
C ILE A 227 6.13 -2.00 7.15
N ARG A 228 5.52 -2.73 6.22
CA ARG A 228 5.27 -2.29 4.85
C ARG A 228 3.77 -2.33 4.55
N ALA A 229 3.23 -1.19 4.11
CA ALA A 229 1.89 -1.14 3.57
C ALA A 229 1.79 -1.99 2.30
N ILE A 230 0.67 -2.71 2.14
CA ILE A 230 0.39 -3.52 0.95
C ILE A 230 -0.94 -3.16 0.28
N ASP A 231 -1.82 -2.47 0.99
CA ASP A 231 -3.09 -2.00 0.43
C ASP A 231 -3.24 -0.48 0.46
N PHE A 232 -3.47 0.10 -0.72
CA PHE A 232 -3.64 1.53 -0.93
C PHE A 232 -5.06 1.85 -1.45
N ASP A 233 -6.00 0.89 -1.39
CA ASP A 233 -7.35 1.05 -1.94
C ASP A 233 -8.17 2.16 -1.28
N GLN A 234 -7.91 2.51 -0.01
CA GLN A 234 -8.60 3.59 0.71
C GLN A 234 -7.82 4.91 0.78
N GLN A 235 -6.74 5.03 0.00
CA GLN A 235 -5.92 6.24 0.00
C GLN A 235 -6.77 7.49 -0.31
N PHE A 236 -6.67 8.54 0.49
CA PHE A 236 -7.33 9.83 0.25
C PHE A 236 -8.86 9.81 0.13
N TYR A 237 -9.56 8.77 0.59
CA TYR A 237 -11.02 8.75 0.45
C TYR A 237 -11.76 9.17 1.72
N GLU A 238 -11.46 8.54 2.85
CA GLU A 238 -12.24 8.68 4.08
C GLU A 238 -12.07 10.05 4.73
N GLY A 239 -13.17 10.60 5.27
CA GLY A 239 -13.17 11.88 5.99
C GLY A 239 -12.79 11.77 7.47
N ASN A 240 -12.95 10.58 8.07
CA ASN A 240 -12.62 10.38 9.47
C ASN A 240 -11.09 10.29 9.67
N PRO A 241 -10.45 11.21 10.41
CA PRO A 241 -8.99 11.20 10.60
C PRO A 241 -8.47 9.91 11.24
N LYS A 242 -9.28 9.22 12.05
CA LYS A 242 -8.90 7.98 12.71
C LYS A 242 -8.68 6.82 11.75
N VAL A 243 -9.16 6.89 10.51
CA VAL A 243 -8.89 5.88 9.47
C VAL A 243 -7.41 5.84 9.11
N TYR A 244 -6.73 6.98 9.17
CA TYR A 244 -5.30 7.13 8.84
C TYR A 244 -4.38 6.92 10.05
N MET A 245 -4.96 6.42 11.15
CA MET A 245 -4.31 6.26 12.45
C MET A 245 -4.41 4.78 12.85
N PRO A 246 -3.45 3.93 12.43
CA PRO A 246 -3.49 2.48 12.64
C PRO A 246 -3.85 2.04 14.06
N GLN A 247 -3.48 2.82 15.09
CA GLN A 247 -3.78 2.51 16.48
C GLN A 247 -5.28 2.43 16.83
N PHE A 248 -6.18 2.94 15.99
CA PHE A 248 -7.63 2.90 16.24
C PHE A 248 -8.34 1.68 15.63
N PHE A 249 -7.65 0.83 14.87
CA PHE A 249 -8.24 -0.42 14.37
C PHE A 249 -8.13 -1.54 15.42
N LYS A 250 -9.24 -2.24 15.67
CA LYS A 250 -9.24 -3.37 16.62
C LYS A 250 -8.27 -4.48 16.19
N GLU A 251 -8.08 -4.69 14.90
CA GLU A 251 -7.17 -5.70 14.36
C GLU A 251 -5.71 -5.41 14.74
N ASN A 252 -5.39 -4.15 15.03
CA ASN A 252 -4.06 -3.71 15.44
C ASN A 252 -3.87 -3.73 16.96
N TYR A 253 -4.86 -4.17 17.74
CA TYR A 253 -4.81 -4.09 19.21
C TYR A 253 -3.58 -4.77 19.81
N SER A 254 -3.12 -5.91 19.28
CA SER A 254 -1.91 -6.59 19.75
C SER A 254 -0.66 -5.69 19.67
N TYR A 255 -0.55 -4.88 18.62
CA TYR A 255 0.55 -3.93 18.44
C TYR A 255 0.44 -2.73 19.39
N VAL A 256 -0.78 -2.21 19.58
CA VAL A 256 -1.05 -1.12 20.52
C VAL A 256 -0.71 -1.56 21.94
N LYS A 257 -1.16 -2.75 22.33
CA LYS A 257 -0.88 -3.36 23.63
C LYS A 257 0.63 -3.51 23.86
N LEU A 258 1.37 -3.98 22.85
CA LEU A 258 2.82 -4.09 22.92
C LEU A 258 3.49 -2.73 23.15
N CYS A 259 3.00 -1.67 22.50
CA CYS A 259 3.50 -0.31 22.73
C CYS A 259 3.22 0.17 24.16
N MET A 260 2.02 -0.12 24.70
CA MET A 260 1.66 0.25 26.08
C MET A 260 2.50 -0.50 27.12
N GLU A 261 2.89 -1.74 26.85
CA GLU A 261 3.66 -2.57 27.77
C GLU A 261 5.16 -2.23 27.77
N HIS A 262 5.72 -1.84 26.63
CA HIS A 262 7.16 -1.69 26.46
C HIS A 262 7.65 -0.24 26.31
N LEU A 263 6.77 0.72 26.02
CA LEU A 263 7.16 2.10 25.74
C LEU A 263 6.54 3.08 26.75
N ASN A 264 7.31 4.09 27.13
CA ASN A 264 6.81 5.26 27.82
C ASN A 264 6.64 6.44 26.85
N GLU A 265 5.98 7.50 27.30
CA GLU A 265 5.69 8.69 26.50
C GLU A 265 6.94 9.31 25.85
N LYS A 266 8.05 9.43 26.60
CA LYS A 266 9.30 9.99 26.08
C LYS A 266 9.87 9.13 24.94
N THR A 267 9.83 7.82 25.09
CA THR A 267 10.29 6.87 24.07
C THR A 267 9.40 6.90 22.82
N VAL A 268 8.08 7.02 23.00
CA VAL A 268 7.13 7.18 21.86
C VAL A 268 7.44 8.46 21.08
N LEU A 269 7.56 9.60 21.79
CA LEU A 269 7.91 10.88 21.17
C LEU A 269 9.24 10.81 20.43
N GLN A 270 10.25 10.17 21.02
CA GLN A 270 11.54 9.95 20.36
C GLN A 270 11.37 9.19 19.05
N TYR A 271 10.63 8.09 19.02
CA TYR A 271 10.45 7.30 17.80
C TYR A 271 9.64 8.02 16.73
N GLN A 272 8.66 8.84 17.12
CA GLN A 272 7.97 9.74 16.19
C GLN A 272 8.95 10.75 15.58
N GLN A 273 9.85 11.34 16.37
CA GLN A 273 10.86 12.27 15.87
C GLN A 273 11.89 11.60 14.95
N GLU A 274 12.27 10.35 15.23
CA GLU A 274 13.12 9.56 14.33
C GLU A 274 12.44 9.37 12.96
N GLU A 275 11.14 9.03 12.94
CA GLU A 275 10.40 8.87 11.68
C GLU A 275 10.22 10.20 10.94
N ARG A 276 9.86 11.27 11.65
CA ARG A 276 9.76 12.62 11.09
C ARG A 276 11.08 13.05 10.44
N SER A 277 12.21 12.80 11.10
CA SER A 277 13.55 13.11 10.57
C SER A 277 13.85 12.32 9.28
N SER A 278 13.49 11.02 9.26
CA SER A 278 13.60 10.18 8.05
C SER A 278 12.77 10.74 6.90
N ILE A 279 11.51 11.12 7.17
CA ILE A 279 10.62 11.74 6.18
C ILE A 279 11.22 13.06 5.66
N VAL A 280 11.73 13.94 6.52
CA VAL A 280 12.36 15.21 6.09
C VAL A 280 13.53 14.96 5.15
N HIS A 281 14.39 13.98 5.47
CA HIS A 281 15.52 13.64 4.62
C HIS A 281 15.04 13.23 3.21
N ARG A 282 14.02 12.37 3.14
CA ARG A 282 13.44 11.90 1.86
C ARG A 282 12.75 13.01 1.08
N VAL A 283 11.98 13.85 1.76
CA VAL A 283 11.33 15.00 1.14
C VAL A 283 12.36 15.96 0.51
N ARG A 284 13.53 16.12 1.13
CA ARG A 284 14.62 16.93 0.57
C ARG A 284 15.25 16.28 -0.66
N SER A 285 15.46 14.96 -0.66
CA SER A 285 16.01 14.24 -1.83
C SER A 285 15.01 14.20 -2.99
N GLU A 286 13.72 14.02 -2.70
CA GLU A 286 12.64 13.86 -3.69
C GLU A 286 11.82 15.14 -3.91
N ARG A 287 12.37 16.32 -3.58
CA ARG A 287 11.62 17.59 -3.59
C ARG A 287 10.92 17.90 -4.91
N HIS A 288 11.54 17.53 -6.03
CA HIS A 288 11.00 17.73 -7.37
C HIS A 288 9.83 16.78 -7.62
N ARG A 289 9.99 15.51 -7.24
CA ARG A 289 8.95 14.48 -7.37
C ARG A 289 7.71 14.75 -6.53
N ILE A 290 7.88 15.19 -5.29
CA ILE A 290 6.75 15.61 -4.44
C ILE A 290 6.01 16.79 -5.05
N LYS A 291 6.76 17.79 -5.55
CA LYS A 291 6.17 18.95 -6.20
C LYS A 291 5.37 18.55 -7.44
N ASP A 292 5.94 17.70 -8.29
CA ASP A 292 5.29 17.25 -9.52
C ASP A 292 4.05 16.38 -9.23
N LEU A 293 4.10 15.53 -8.19
CA LEU A 293 2.96 14.73 -7.72
C LEU A 293 1.84 15.64 -7.19
N ARG A 294 2.19 16.67 -6.42
CA ARG A 294 1.24 17.68 -5.96
C ARG A 294 0.59 18.41 -7.13
N ASP A 295 1.38 18.89 -8.08
CA ASP A 295 0.89 19.64 -9.23
C ASP A 295 -0.05 18.76 -10.10
N ALA A 296 0.24 17.45 -10.22
CA ALA A 296 -0.65 16.47 -10.83
C ALA A 296 -2.00 16.36 -10.09
N SER A 297 -1.97 16.33 -8.76
CA SER A 297 -3.18 16.18 -7.92
C SER A 297 -4.14 17.36 -7.98
N GLN A 298 -3.65 18.58 -8.23
CA GLN A 298 -4.50 19.78 -8.30
C GLN A 298 -5.56 19.72 -9.40
N THR A 299 -5.34 18.87 -10.41
CA THR A 299 -6.25 18.68 -11.54
C THR A 299 -7.31 17.60 -11.29
N GLN A 300 -7.31 16.97 -10.12
CA GLN A 300 -8.13 15.79 -9.85
C GLN A 300 -8.68 15.76 -8.43
N GLN A 301 -10.00 15.61 -8.30
CA GLN A 301 -10.66 15.37 -7.03
C GLN A 301 -10.75 13.86 -6.74
N LEU A 302 -10.17 13.43 -5.63
CA LEU A 302 -10.04 12.00 -5.23
C LEU A 302 -10.94 11.61 -4.06
N SER A 303 -11.82 12.52 -3.62
CA SER A 303 -12.75 12.32 -2.53
C SER A 303 -13.95 13.26 -2.64
N SER A 304 -14.98 13.07 -1.83
CA SER A 304 -16.12 13.98 -1.77
C SER A 304 -15.73 15.27 -1.01
N ILE A 305 -16.47 16.35 -1.27
CA ILE A 305 -16.24 17.64 -0.59
C ILE A 305 -16.46 17.49 0.91
N GLU A 306 -17.46 16.70 1.30
CA GLU A 306 -17.82 16.40 2.69
C GLU A 306 -16.68 15.66 3.41
N ASN A 307 -16.09 14.64 2.77
CA ASN A 307 -14.97 13.90 3.33
C ASN A 307 -13.73 14.80 3.51
N ILE A 308 -13.44 15.65 2.53
CA ILE A 308 -12.32 16.61 2.62
C ILE A 308 -12.56 17.60 3.77
N GLN A 309 -13.78 18.12 3.90
CA GLN A 309 -14.14 19.04 4.96
C GLN A 309 -14.04 18.38 6.34
N GLN A 310 -14.57 17.17 6.49
CA GLN A 310 -14.47 16.42 7.74
C GLN A 310 -13.01 16.15 8.11
N LEU A 311 -12.19 15.75 7.13
CA LEU A 311 -10.80 15.42 7.40
C LEU A 311 -9.99 16.64 7.82
N ARG A 312 -10.12 17.76 7.10
CA ARG A 312 -9.35 18.97 7.41
C ARG A 312 -9.75 19.56 8.77
N GLU A 313 -11.03 19.47 9.16
CA GLU A 313 -11.51 19.90 10.47
C GLU A 313 -10.93 19.00 11.57
N GLY A 314 -10.95 17.68 11.35
CA GLY A 314 -10.34 16.71 12.27
C GLY A 314 -8.82 16.87 12.43
N TYR A 315 -8.10 17.17 11.34
CA TYR A 315 -6.66 17.47 11.40
C TYR A 315 -6.37 18.83 12.04
N ALA A 316 -7.24 19.83 11.85
CA ALA A 316 -7.13 21.12 12.53
C ALA A 316 -7.20 20.96 14.06
N GLU A 317 -8.15 20.15 14.54
CA GLU A 317 -8.29 19.82 15.95
C GLU A 317 -7.11 18.99 16.47
N TYR A 318 -6.76 17.91 15.77
CA TYR A 318 -5.70 16.98 16.18
C TYR A 318 -4.33 17.67 16.33
N TYR A 319 -3.97 18.54 15.37
CA TYR A 319 -2.70 19.27 15.41
C TYR A 319 -2.79 20.65 16.06
N GLN A 320 -3.99 21.09 16.48
CA GLN A 320 -4.26 22.44 16.95
C GLN A 320 -3.74 23.52 15.98
N ASN A 321 -4.06 23.36 14.69
CA ASN A 321 -3.53 24.20 13.62
C ASN A 321 -4.62 24.64 12.65
N GLU A 322 -5.02 25.91 12.72
CA GLU A 322 -6.07 26.48 11.87
C GLU A 322 -5.73 26.49 10.37
N ALA A 323 -4.46 26.31 9.99
CA ALA A 323 -4.07 26.26 8.59
C ALA A 323 -4.76 25.13 7.81
N TYR A 324 -5.16 24.03 8.48
CA TYR A 324 -5.88 22.93 7.84
C TYR A 324 -7.25 23.36 7.30
N TYR A 325 -7.93 24.35 7.90
CA TYR A 325 -9.22 24.84 7.37
C TYR A 325 -9.12 25.42 5.96
N ARG A 326 -7.90 25.79 5.51
CA ARG A 326 -7.63 26.33 4.17
C ARG A 326 -7.35 25.23 3.13
N CYS A 327 -7.13 23.99 3.55
CA CYS A 327 -6.93 22.87 2.64
C CYS A 327 -8.21 22.61 1.82
N LYS A 328 -8.04 22.44 0.51
CA LYS A 328 -9.12 22.20 -0.45
C LYS A 328 -9.11 20.77 -0.99
N SER A 329 -8.03 20.04 -0.78
CA SER A 329 -7.84 18.66 -1.22
C SER A 329 -7.11 17.83 -0.16
N MET A 330 -7.15 16.50 -0.29
CA MET A 330 -6.36 15.60 0.56
C MET A 330 -4.85 15.79 0.37
N THR A 331 -4.42 16.15 -0.84
CA THR A 331 -3.01 16.44 -1.10
C THR A 331 -2.54 17.74 -0.48
N ASP A 332 -3.40 18.76 -0.35
CA ASP A 332 -3.10 19.96 0.45
C ASP A 332 -2.86 19.61 1.93
N ILE A 333 -3.62 18.65 2.47
CA ILE A 333 -3.46 18.18 3.86
C ILE A 333 -2.11 17.48 4.02
N VAL A 334 -1.74 16.57 3.11
CA VAL A 334 -0.42 15.92 3.12
C VAL A 334 0.70 16.95 2.98
N GLU A 335 0.55 17.94 2.10
CA GLU A 335 1.56 18.99 1.94
C GLU A 335 1.73 19.79 3.24
N LEU A 336 0.64 20.11 3.93
CA LEU A 336 0.69 20.79 5.22
C LEU A 336 1.30 19.91 6.32
N ASN A 337 0.98 18.62 6.36
CA ASN A 337 1.60 17.64 7.26
C ASN A 337 3.13 17.66 7.08
N VAL A 338 3.60 17.49 5.83
CA VAL A 338 5.02 17.49 5.49
C VAL A 338 5.70 18.82 5.84
N LYS A 339 5.06 19.96 5.55
CA LYS A 339 5.58 21.29 5.93
C LYS A 339 5.72 21.43 7.45
N ASN A 340 4.75 20.97 8.22
CA ASN A 340 4.79 21.02 9.68
C ASN A 340 5.92 20.14 10.23
N VAL A 341 6.10 18.94 9.66
CA VAL A 341 7.19 18.02 10.01
C VAL A 341 8.57 18.65 9.74
N ILE A 342 8.75 19.29 8.58
CA ILE A 342 10.01 20.01 8.26
C ILE A 342 10.31 21.11 9.28
N ARG A 343 9.30 21.89 9.68
CA ARG A 343 9.46 22.98 10.65
C ARG A 343 9.84 22.46 12.05
N GLN A 344 9.28 21.33 12.45
CA GLN A 344 9.55 20.72 13.76
C GLN A 344 10.95 20.13 13.87
N VAL A 345 11.50 19.56 12.79
CA VAL A 345 12.84 18.95 12.79
C VAL A 345 13.96 20.01 12.64
N GLN A 346 13.63 21.23 12.19
CA GLN A 346 14.58 22.33 12.08
C GLN A 346 14.82 23.09 13.39
N ILE A 347 13.98 22.85 14.39
CA ILE A 347 14.11 23.33 15.77
C ILE A 347 14.83 22.25 16.57
#